data_AF-A0A5B8Y018-F1
#
_entry.id   AF-A0A5B8Y018-F1
#
_cell.length_a   1.000
_cell.length_b   1.000
_cell.length_c   1.000
_cell.angle_alpha   90.00
_cell.angle_beta   90.00
_cell.angle_gamma   90.00
#
_symmetry.space_group_name_H-M   'P 1'
#
loop_
_entity.id
_entity.type
_entity.pdbx_description
1 polymer ?
#
loop_
_entity_poly.entity_id
_entity_poly.type
_entity_poly.pdbx_seq_one_letter_code
_entity_poly.pdbx_strand_id
1 'polypeptide(L)'
;MLIEARNRWGLVICGGLGALSLSLLVGCADDLYAPCTLDPSSPDLAVQLCGDTSRELSCAVDNYVQCETRVCARYSGSAPFCTKRCSDDSDCPAGRCLEFPFQSGKLYCVENQLVEQ
;
A
#
# COMPACT_ATOMS: atom_id res chain seq x y z
N MET A 1 63.43 -13.74 40.74
CA MET A 1 62.98 -13.76 42.15
C MET A 1 61.47 -13.58 42.15
N LEU A 2 60.74 -14.67 42.45
CA LEU A 2 59.73 -14.79 43.54
C LEU A 2 58.46 -13.94 43.28
N ILE A 3 57.31 -14.49 42.83
CA ILE A 3 56.33 -15.40 43.50
C ILE A 3 55.86 -14.74 44.82
N GLU A 4 54.59 -14.41 45.12
CA GLU A 4 53.30 -15.14 45.12
C GLU A 4 52.16 -14.12 45.45
N ALA A 5 51.02 -14.11 44.74
CA ALA A 5 49.70 -14.67 45.10
C ALA A 5 48.91 -14.04 46.27
N ARG A 6 47.63 -13.71 45.98
CA ARG A 6 46.40 -14.06 46.76
C ARG A 6 45.18 -13.46 46.05
N ASN A 7 44.29 -14.26 45.46
CA ASN A 7 43.18 -14.96 46.12
C ASN A 7 41.99 -14.03 46.50
N ARG A 8 40.90 -14.03 45.71
CA ARG A 8 39.57 -14.55 46.11
C ARG A 8 38.44 -14.08 45.15
N TRP A 9 37.80 -15.06 44.52
CA TRP A 9 36.35 -15.28 44.46
C TRP A 9 35.48 -14.28 43.68
N GLY A 10 34.73 -14.81 42.69
CA GLY A 10 33.53 -14.17 42.15
C GLY A 10 33.38 -14.26 40.64
N LEU A 11 33.33 -15.47 40.08
CA LEU A 11 32.99 -15.71 38.68
C LEU A 11 31.47 -15.51 38.51
N VAL A 12 31.03 -14.28 38.19
CA VAL A 12 29.64 -14.00 37.82
C VAL A 12 29.51 -14.27 36.32
N ILE A 13 28.93 -15.42 35.99
CA ILE A 13 28.58 -15.81 34.62
C ILE A 13 27.36 -14.98 34.22
N CYS A 14 27.57 -13.88 33.50
CA CYS A 14 26.49 -13.18 32.80
C CYS A 14 26.07 -14.02 31.59
N GLY A 15 25.00 -14.80 31.76
CA GLY A 15 24.27 -15.41 30.65
C GLY A 15 23.67 -14.31 29.77
N GLY A 16 24.29 -14.08 28.61
CA GLY A 16 23.76 -13.26 27.53
C GLY A 16 23.38 -14.14 26.35
N LEU A 17 22.26 -14.86 26.46
CA LEU A 17 21.54 -15.41 25.31
C LEU A 17 20.63 -14.30 24.79
N GLY A 18 20.92 -13.76 23.60
CA GLY A 18 19.98 -12.88 22.91
C GLY A 18 20.62 -11.95 21.90
N ALA A 19 20.54 -12.33 20.63
CA ALA A 19 20.08 -11.45 19.53
C ALA A 19 20.13 -12.24 18.21
N LEU A 20 19.05 -12.97 17.91
CA LEU A 20 18.70 -13.33 16.54
C LEU A 20 18.32 -12.04 15.82
N SER A 21 19.23 -11.49 15.02
CA SER A 21 18.95 -10.38 14.11
C SER A 21 18.24 -10.92 12.86
N LEU A 22 16.95 -11.25 12.99
CA LEU A 22 16.07 -11.31 11.81
C LEU A 22 15.71 -9.88 11.43
N SER A 23 16.53 -9.26 10.58
CA SER A 23 16.12 -8.07 9.85
C SER A 23 15.05 -8.48 8.85
N LEU A 24 13.81 -8.35 9.29
CA LEU A 24 12.59 -8.37 8.48
C LEU A 24 12.82 -7.48 7.26
N LEU A 25 12.72 -8.07 6.07
CA LEU A 25 12.41 -7.36 4.84
C LEU A 25 11.05 -6.68 5.04
N VAL A 26 11.05 -5.46 5.56
CA VAL A 26 9.89 -4.57 5.46
C VAL A 26 9.86 -4.11 4.01
N GLY A 27 9.28 -4.94 3.14
CA GLY A 27 8.73 -4.42 1.90
C GLY A 27 7.68 -3.41 2.32
N CYS A 28 7.88 -2.13 1.98
CA CYS A 28 6.80 -1.17 1.98
C CYS A 28 5.68 -1.80 1.16
N ALA A 29 4.57 -2.16 1.81
CA ALA A 29 3.39 -2.59 1.11
C ALA A 29 2.96 -1.38 0.27
N ASP A 30 3.13 -1.48 -1.05
CA ASP A 30 2.56 -0.57 -2.04
C ASP A 30 1.12 -0.30 -1.60
N ASP A 31 0.69 0.95 -1.52
CA ASP A 31 -0.66 1.38 -1.11
C ASP A 31 -1.76 0.89 -2.06
N LEU A 32 -1.43 0.00 -2.99
CA LEU A 32 -2.34 -0.64 -3.90
C LEU A 32 -3.53 -1.26 -3.14
N TYR A 33 -4.73 -0.88 -3.55
CA TYR A 33 -6.02 -1.22 -2.96
C TYR A 33 -6.31 -0.58 -1.59
N ALA A 34 -5.41 0.23 -1.04
CA ALA A 34 -5.68 1.00 0.17
C ALA A 34 -6.78 2.05 -0.09
N PRO A 35 -7.65 2.37 0.89
CA PRO A 35 -8.68 3.38 0.70
C PRO A 35 -8.07 4.78 0.54
N CYS A 36 -8.61 5.58 -0.39
CA CYS A 36 -8.24 7.00 -0.57
C CYS A 36 -9.47 7.90 -0.44
N THR A 37 -9.30 9.17 -0.07
CA THR A 37 -10.44 10.10 0.14
C THR A 37 -10.55 11.10 -1.00
N LEU A 38 -11.48 10.92 -1.93
CA LEU A 38 -11.76 11.92 -2.96
C LEU A 38 -12.68 13.02 -2.41
N ASP A 39 -12.13 14.21 -2.18
CA ASP A 39 -12.89 15.34 -1.65
C ASP A 39 -13.64 16.08 -2.79
N PRO A 40 -14.98 16.09 -2.81
CA PRO A 40 -15.75 16.75 -3.86
C PRO A 40 -15.67 18.28 -3.81
N SER A 41 -15.13 18.86 -2.74
CA SER A 41 -14.87 20.31 -2.61
C SER A 41 -13.48 20.70 -3.13
N SER A 42 -12.69 19.73 -3.61
CA SER A 42 -11.39 19.98 -4.23
C SER A 42 -11.51 20.94 -5.41
N PRO A 43 -10.53 21.86 -5.61
CA PRO A 43 -10.49 22.70 -6.80
C PRO A 43 -10.20 21.91 -8.09
N ASP A 44 -9.79 20.64 -7.97
CA ASP A 44 -9.54 19.76 -9.10
C ASP A 44 -10.83 19.11 -9.60
N LEU A 45 -11.21 19.40 -10.85
CA LEU A 45 -12.44 18.90 -11.46
C LEU A 45 -12.47 17.37 -11.55
N ALA A 46 -11.33 16.71 -11.75
CA ALA A 46 -11.27 15.25 -11.82
C ALA A 46 -11.53 14.63 -10.44
N VAL A 47 -10.97 15.22 -9.38
CA VAL A 47 -11.24 14.82 -7.99
C VAL A 47 -12.71 15.08 -7.65
N GLN A 48 -13.26 16.23 -8.03
CA GLN A 48 -14.64 16.58 -7.75
C GLN A 48 -15.64 15.61 -8.41
N LEU A 49 -15.45 15.33 -9.70
CA LEU A 49 -16.30 14.38 -10.43
C LEU A 49 -16.20 12.96 -9.90
N CYS A 50 -15.00 12.56 -9.45
CA CYS A 50 -14.77 11.20 -8.98
C CYS A 50 -15.19 10.99 -7.51
N GLY A 51 -15.08 12.03 -6.69
CA GLY A 51 -15.58 12.08 -5.32
C GLY A 51 -17.09 12.24 -5.19
N ASP A 52 -17.80 12.56 -6.29
CA ASP A 52 -19.26 12.63 -6.30
C ASP A 52 -19.86 11.23 -6.16
N THR A 53 -20.27 10.87 -4.93
CA THR A 53 -20.88 9.57 -4.63
C THR A 53 -22.28 9.41 -5.15
N SER A 54 -22.94 10.48 -5.62
CA SER A 54 -24.27 10.40 -6.21
C SER A 54 -24.29 9.76 -7.59
N ARG A 55 -23.12 9.64 -8.24
CA ARG A 55 -22.96 9.04 -9.55
C ARG A 55 -22.32 7.66 -9.41
N GLU A 56 -22.97 6.65 -9.99
CA GLU A 56 -22.42 5.30 -10.16
C GLU A 56 -21.47 5.28 -11.37
N LEU A 57 -20.37 6.01 -11.26
CA LEU A 57 -19.37 6.15 -12.31
C LEU A 57 -18.03 5.60 -11.85
N SER A 58 -17.40 4.81 -12.71
CA SER A 58 -15.98 4.46 -12.54
C SER A 58 -15.11 5.61 -12.99
N CYS A 59 -14.13 6.00 -12.19
CA CYS A 59 -13.25 7.13 -12.45
C CYS A 59 -11.86 6.88 -11.85
N ALA A 60 -10.86 7.59 -12.37
CA ALA A 60 -9.48 7.50 -11.90
C ALA A 60 -8.84 8.89 -11.93
N VAL A 61 -8.19 9.24 -10.83
CA VAL A 61 -7.47 10.50 -10.65
C VAL A 61 -5.99 10.17 -10.55
N ASP A 62 -5.23 10.59 -11.57
CA ASP A 62 -3.76 10.53 -11.59
C ASP A 62 -3.16 11.62 -10.67
N ASN A 63 -1.92 11.42 -10.20
CA ASN A 63 -1.15 12.31 -9.31
C ASN A 63 -1.78 12.56 -7.92
N TYR A 64 -2.54 11.59 -7.39
CA TYR A 64 -3.16 11.73 -6.07
C TYR A 64 -2.14 11.49 -4.95
N VAL A 65 -1.96 12.47 -4.05
CA VAL A 65 -0.86 12.47 -3.06
C VAL A 65 -1.05 11.51 -1.89
N GLN A 66 -2.28 11.02 -1.65
CA GLN A 66 -2.52 10.01 -0.60
C GLN A 66 -2.13 8.60 -1.04
N CYS A 67 -1.89 8.40 -2.34
CA CYS A 67 -1.48 7.12 -2.91
C CYS A 67 0.00 7.20 -3.32
N GLU A 68 0.87 6.30 -2.86
CA GLU A 68 2.26 6.21 -3.35
C GLU A 68 2.28 5.78 -4.82
N THR A 69 1.33 4.93 -5.22
CA THR A 69 1.00 4.58 -6.62
C THR A 69 0.58 5.78 -7.48
N ARG A 70 0.33 6.94 -6.87
CA ARG A 70 -0.12 8.20 -7.47
C ARG A 70 -1.46 8.13 -8.18
N VAL A 71 -2.23 7.05 -8.07
CA VAL A 71 -3.56 6.99 -8.69
C VAL A 71 -4.59 6.61 -7.65
N CYS A 72 -5.61 7.45 -7.49
CA CYS A 72 -6.80 7.14 -6.70
C CYS A 72 -7.95 6.90 -7.66
N ALA A 73 -8.51 5.70 -7.61
CA ALA A 73 -9.61 5.26 -8.44
C ALA A 73 -10.86 5.04 -7.62
N ARG A 74 -12.00 5.08 -8.29
CA ARG A 74 -13.26 4.59 -7.74
C ARG A 74 -13.93 3.79 -8.83
N TYR A 75 -14.32 2.57 -8.50
CA TYR A 75 -15.09 1.72 -9.39
C TYR A 75 -16.58 1.91 -9.10
N SER A 76 -17.44 1.72 -10.10
CA SER A 76 -18.88 1.86 -9.93
C SER A 76 -19.38 0.99 -8.77
N GLY A 77 -20.09 1.59 -7.82
CA GLY A 77 -20.58 0.90 -6.62
C GLY A 77 -19.54 0.69 -5.51
N SER A 78 -18.26 1.01 -5.74
CA SER A 78 -17.19 0.87 -4.74
C SER A 78 -16.87 2.17 -4.02
N ALA A 79 -16.21 2.04 -2.86
CA ALA A 79 -15.47 3.13 -2.25
C ALA A 79 -14.22 3.46 -3.09
N PRO A 80 -13.69 4.70 -3.01
CA PRO A 80 -12.42 5.07 -3.62
C PRO A 80 -11.23 4.33 -3.00
N PHE A 81 -10.30 3.88 -3.83
CA PHE A 81 -9.11 3.12 -3.48
C PHE A 81 -7.91 3.52 -4.35
N CYS A 82 -6.71 3.40 -3.80
CA CYS A 82 -5.46 3.60 -4.52
C CYS A 82 -5.24 2.45 -5.49
N THR A 83 -4.82 2.76 -6.71
CA THR A 83 -4.59 1.79 -7.78
C THR A 83 -3.34 2.16 -8.56
N LYS A 84 -2.94 1.32 -9.51
CA LYS A 84 -1.89 1.63 -10.49
C LYS A 84 -2.36 1.27 -11.88
N ARG A 85 -1.70 1.82 -12.89
CA ARG A 85 -1.88 1.38 -14.28
C ARG A 85 -1.31 -0.01 -14.46
N CYS A 86 -1.97 -0.80 -15.29
CA CYS A 86 -1.58 -2.15 -15.64
C CYS A 86 -1.67 -2.35 -17.15
N SER A 87 -1.02 -3.38 -17.67
CA SER A 87 -1.14 -3.81 -19.06
C SER A 87 -2.00 -5.07 -19.15
N ASP A 88 -1.85 -5.97 -18.17
CA ASP A 88 -2.62 -7.21 -18.08
C ASP A 88 -2.86 -7.64 -16.62
N ASP A 89 -3.70 -8.66 -16.42
CA ASP A 89 -4.10 -9.16 -15.10
C ASP A 89 -2.89 -9.56 -14.22
N SER A 90 -1.74 -9.92 -14.81
CA SER A 90 -0.54 -10.32 -14.06
C SER A 90 0.15 -9.16 -13.33
N ASP A 91 -0.10 -7.92 -13.75
CA ASP A 91 0.41 -6.71 -13.07
C ASP A 91 -0.29 -6.47 -11.73
N CYS A 92 -1.46 -7.09 -11.52
CA CYS A 92 -2.34 -6.87 -10.39
C CYS A 92 -2.29 -8.08 -9.43
N PRO A 93 -1.52 -8.01 -8.32
CA PRO A 93 -1.25 -9.18 -7.48
C PRO A 93 -2.49 -9.76 -6.78
N ALA A 94 -3.53 -8.95 -6.55
CA ALA A 94 -4.77 -9.34 -5.87
C ALA A 94 -6.03 -8.90 -6.63
N GLY A 95 -5.90 -8.65 -7.93
CA GLY A 95 -6.98 -8.04 -8.70
C GLY A 95 -6.90 -8.35 -10.19
N ARG A 96 -7.65 -7.58 -10.97
CA ARG A 96 -7.69 -7.66 -12.43
C ARG A 96 -7.38 -6.31 -13.05
N CYS A 97 -6.85 -6.35 -14.27
CA CYS A 97 -6.53 -5.18 -15.04
C CYS A 97 -7.74 -4.78 -15.89
N LEU A 98 -8.50 -3.80 -15.40
CA LEU A 98 -9.75 -3.38 -16.03
C LEU A 98 -9.64 -1.97 -16.61
N GLU A 99 -10.31 -1.76 -17.73
CA GLU A 99 -10.36 -0.44 -18.36
C GLU A 99 -11.43 0.42 -17.68
N PHE A 100 -11.03 1.55 -17.08
CA PHE A 100 -11.98 2.55 -16.60
C PHE A 100 -11.33 3.93 -16.44
N PRO A 101 -12.06 5.05 -16.63
CA PRO A 101 -13.44 5.13 -17.08
C PRO A 101 -13.65 4.50 -18.47
N PHE A 102 -14.86 4.01 -18.75
CA PHE A 102 -15.19 3.25 -19.98
C PHE A 102 -14.76 4.00 -21.25
N GLN A 103 -14.11 3.31 -22.19
CA GLN A 103 -13.54 3.87 -23.43
C GLN A 103 -12.43 4.92 -23.23
N SER A 104 -11.79 4.95 -22.06
CA SER A 104 -10.61 5.81 -21.85
C SER A 104 -9.33 5.23 -22.46
N GLY A 105 -9.31 3.94 -22.79
CA GLY A 105 -8.09 3.22 -23.19
C GLY A 105 -7.06 3.10 -22.05
N LYS A 106 -7.44 3.41 -20.80
CA LYS A 106 -6.58 3.30 -19.63
C LYS A 106 -7.02 2.14 -18.76
N LEU A 107 -6.09 1.25 -18.49
CA LEU A 107 -6.28 0.07 -17.65
C LEU A 107 -5.70 0.31 -16.26
N TYR A 108 -6.43 -0.11 -15.22
CA TYR A 108 -6.00 -0.02 -13.83
C TYR A 108 -6.34 -1.29 -13.07
N CYS A 109 -5.59 -1.53 -11.99
CA CYS A 109 -5.83 -2.67 -11.12
C CYS A 109 -7.08 -2.48 -10.26
N VAL A 110 -8.03 -3.40 -10.33
CA VAL A 110 -9.21 -3.45 -9.45
C VAL A 110 -9.14 -4.71 -8.62
N GLU A 111 -9.27 -4.60 -7.30
CA GLU A 111 -9.27 -5.76 -6.41
C GLU A 111 -10.45 -6.68 -6.73
N ASN A 112 -10.25 -8.00 -6.72
CA ASN A 112 -11.29 -8.97 -7.10
C ASN A 112 -12.58 -8.81 -6.29
N GLN A 113 -12.47 -8.44 -5.01
CA GLN A 113 -13.60 -8.20 -4.11
C GLN A 113 -14.53 -7.06 -4.56
N LEU A 114 -14.03 -6.14 -5.39
CA LEU A 114 -14.81 -5.03 -5.94
C LEU A 114 -15.46 -5.36 -7.28
N VAL A 115 -14.98 -6.40 -7.97
CA VAL A 115 -15.48 -6.82 -9.29
C VAL A 115 -16.68 -7.77 -9.18
N GLU A 116 -16.80 -8.51 -8.06
CA GLU A 116 -17.83 -9.53 -7.84
C GLU A 116 -19.08 -9.02 -7.09
N GLN A 117 -19.27 -7.70 -6.96
CA GLN A 117 -20.41 -7.08 -6.26
C GLN A 117 -21.59 -6.76 -7.16
#